data_AF-A0A1A8BV32-F1
#
_entry.id   AF-A0A1A8BV32-F1
#
_cell.length_a   1.000
_cell.length_b   1.000
_cell.length_c   1.000
_cell.angle_alpha   90.00
_cell.angle_beta   90.00
_cell.angle_gamma   90.00
#
_symmetry.space_group_name_H-M   'P 1'
#
loop_
_entity.id
_entity.type
_entity.pdbx_description
1 polymer ?
#
loop_
_entity_poly.entity_id
_entity_poly.type
_entity_poly.pdbx_seq_one_letter_code
_entity_poly.pdbx_strand_id
1 'polypeptide(L)'
;RNGLVAGVQSKYFESVLDREWQFYCCYYKRRCPYSCMKTTDVPEHYREEGELVVPNYGYFIRGAQTTFSGVLRDRQWKYILCRMTDFD
;
A
#
# COMPACT_ATOMS: atom_id res chain seq x y z
N ARG A 1 -8.54 13.79 0.33
CA ARG A 1 -9.35 13.24 1.46
C ARG A 1 -8.40 12.58 2.47
N ASN A 2 -8.70 12.66 3.77
CA ASN A 2 -7.86 12.13 4.85
C ASN A 2 -8.12 10.63 5.08
N GLY A 3 -7.76 9.84 4.07
CA GLY A 3 -8.04 8.41 4.05
C GLY A 3 -6.91 7.55 4.62
N LEU A 4 -7.30 6.38 5.12
CA LEU A 4 -6.42 5.23 5.35
C LEU A 4 -6.89 4.03 4.52
N VAL A 5 -6.00 3.09 4.27
CA VAL A 5 -6.34 1.76 3.75
C VAL A 5 -6.78 0.90 4.93
N ALA A 6 -8.02 0.42 4.89
CA ALA A 6 -8.62 -0.45 5.91
C ALA A 6 -8.73 -1.90 5.46
N GLY A 7 -8.58 -2.16 4.15
CA GLY A 7 -8.57 -3.51 3.61
C GLY A 7 -7.98 -3.54 2.21
N VAL A 8 -7.48 -4.71 1.83
CA VAL A 8 -6.99 -5.01 0.49
C VAL A 8 -7.56 -6.34 0.05
N GLN A 9 -7.99 -6.42 -1.20
CA GLN A 9 -8.35 -7.67 -1.83
C GLN A 9 -7.77 -7.74 -3.23
N SER A 10 -7.59 -8.96 -3.72
CA SER A 10 -7.19 -9.20 -5.11
C SER A 10 -8.11 -10.20 -5.76
N LYS A 11 -8.30 -10.03 -7.07
CA LYS A 11 -8.97 -11.01 -7.91
C LYS A 11 -8.08 -11.32 -9.11
N TYR A 12 -7.87 -12.60 -9.36
CA TYR A 12 -7.15 -13.04 -10.55
C TYR A 12 -8.06 -13.01 -11.78
N PHE A 13 -7.53 -12.53 -12.90
CA PHE A 13 -8.19 -12.44 -14.19
C PHE A 13 -7.40 -13.23 -15.22
N GLU A 14 -7.94 -14.39 -15.60
CA GLU A 14 -7.33 -15.30 -16.56
C GLU A 14 -7.13 -14.66 -17.94
N SER A 15 -8.03 -13.78 -18.38
CA SER A 15 -7.97 -13.14 -19.69
C SER A 15 -6.74 -12.25 -19.90
N VAL A 16 -6.18 -11.70 -18.82
CA VAL A 16 -4.98 -10.85 -18.83
C VAL A 16 -3.81 -11.48 -18.07
N LEU A 17 -4.01 -12.71 -17.56
CA LEU A 17 -3.06 -13.45 -16.72
C LEU A 17 -2.51 -12.62 -15.56
N ASP A 18 -3.37 -11.81 -14.94
CA ASP A 18 -2.96 -10.79 -13.97
C ASP A 18 -3.99 -10.63 -12.83
N ARG A 19 -3.64 -9.88 -11.79
CA ARG A 19 -4.52 -9.59 -10.65
C ARG A 19 -4.97 -8.14 -10.67
N GLU A 20 -6.28 -7.93 -10.52
CA GLU A 20 -6.81 -6.63 -10.12
C GLU A 20 -6.73 -6.52 -8.60
N TRP A 21 -6.23 -5.38 -8.14
CA TRP A 21 -6.09 -5.07 -6.71
C TRP A 21 -7.08 -3.97 -6.34
N GLN A 22 -7.84 -4.23 -5.28
CA GLN A 22 -8.85 -3.30 -4.79
C GLN A 22 -8.53 -2.91 -3.35
N PHE A 23 -8.51 -1.60 -3.10
CA PHE A 23 -8.20 -1.01 -1.81
C PHE A 23 -9.47 -0.45 -1.19
N TYR A 24 -9.82 -0.94 -0.02
CA TYR A 24 -10.90 -0.37 0.78
C TYR A 24 -10.35 0.76 1.65
N CYS A 25 -10.86 1.97 1.42
CA CYS A 25 -10.40 3.17 2.10
C CYS A 25 -11.46 3.72 3.06
N CYS A 26 -11.07 3.96 4.31
CA CYS A 26 -11.86 4.69 5.30
C CYS A 26 -11.36 6.13 5.42
N TYR A 27 -12.21 7.05 5.90
CA TYR A 27 -11.86 8.46 6.02
C TYR A 27 -12.21 9.01 7.39
N TYR A 28 -11.34 9.84 7.95
CA TYR A 28 -11.63 10.64 9.13
C TYR A 28 -12.02 12.06 8.76
N LYS A 29 -13.03 12.60 9.46
CA LYS A 29 -13.53 13.96 9.21
C LYS A 29 -12.62 15.05 9.78
N ARG A 30 -11.99 14.79 10.92
CA ARG A 30 -11.27 15.81 11.71
C ARG A 30 -9.79 15.52 11.95
N ARG A 31 -9.27 14.42 11.41
CA ARG A 31 -7.86 14.07 11.56
C ARG A 31 -7.13 14.18 10.24
N CYS A 32 -5.91 14.71 10.28
CA CYS A 32 -5.08 14.96 9.11
C CYS A 32 -3.86 14.02 9.12
N PRO A 33 -3.59 13.35 8.00
CA PRO A 33 -2.35 12.58 7.86
C PRO A 33 -1.15 13.50 7.68
N TYR A 34 -0.08 13.22 8.41
CA TYR A 34 1.18 13.97 8.38
C TYR A 34 2.39 13.03 8.48
N SER A 35 3.60 13.57 8.32
CA SER A 35 4.86 12.79 8.40
C SER A 35 4.81 11.53 7.53
N CYS A 36 4.42 11.72 6.26
CA CYS A 36 4.29 10.63 5.31
C CYS A 36 5.64 10.25 4.71
N MET A 37 5.89 8.96 4.58
CA MET A 37 7.03 8.40 3.86
C MET A 37 6.58 7.31 2.90
N LYS A 38 7.32 7.12 1.82
CA LYS A 38 7.13 6.00 0.90
C LYS A 38 8.19 4.95 1.23
N THR A 39 7.78 3.69 1.36
CA THR A 39 8.71 2.57 1.55
C THR A 39 9.57 2.37 0.29
N THR A 40 10.65 1.59 0.45
CA THR A 40 11.30 0.93 -0.69
C THR A 40 10.36 -0.08 -1.35
N ASP A 41 10.81 -0.67 -2.46
CA ASP A 41 10.13 -1.81 -3.07
C ASP A 41 10.07 -2.99 -2.07
N VAL A 42 8.90 -3.62 -1.98
CA VAL A 42 8.60 -4.80 -1.16
C VAL A 42 7.94 -5.86 -2.06
N PRO A 43 8.54 -7.05 -2.22
CA PRO A 43 9.91 -7.41 -1.79
C PRO A 43 10.99 -6.55 -2.46
N GLU A 44 12.22 -6.58 -1.95
CA GLU A 44 13.36 -5.82 -2.53
C GLU A 44 13.74 -6.33 -3.92
N HIS A 45 13.53 -7.62 -4.21
CA HIS A 45 13.75 -8.23 -5.51
C HIS A 45 12.48 -8.88 -6.07
N TYR A 46 12.31 -8.85 -7.39
CA TYR A 46 11.20 -9.53 -8.06
C TYR A 46 11.25 -11.04 -7.83
N ARG A 47 10.07 -11.69 -7.89
CA ARG A 47 9.83 -13.13 -7.68
C ARG A 47 10.08 -13.63 -6.26
N GLU A 48 10.22 -12.71 -5.31
CA GLU A 48 10.27 -13.03 -3.89
C GLU A 48 8.90 -12.80 -3.24
N GLU A 49 8.72 -13.34 -2.04
CA GLU A 49 7.54 -13.04 -1.23
C GLU A 49 7.74 -11.71 -0.50
N GLY A 50 6.77 -10.80 -0.64
CA GLY A 50 6.81 -9.50 0.01
C GLY A 50 6.16 -9.54 1.39
N GLU A 51 6.92 -9.22 2.43
CA GLU A 51 6.40 -8.96 3.77
C GLU A 51 6.65 -7.50 4.14
N LEU A 52 5.60 -6.77 4.53
CA LEU A 52 5.72 -5.43 5.09
C LEU A 52 5.20 -5.42 6.53
N VAL A 53 6.09 -5.10 7.46
CA VAL A 53 5.73 -4.73 8.83
C VAL A 53 5.81 -3.21 8.96
N VAL A 54 4.72 -2.58 9.40
CA VAL A 54 4.71 -1.12 9.59
C VAL A 54 5.60 -0.77 10.79
N PRO A 55 6.67 0.03 10.60
CA PRO A 55 7.61 0.33 11.65
C PRO A 55 6.99 1.35 12.60
N ASN A 56 6.73 0.92 13.84
CA ASN A 56 6.26 1.70 14.98
C ASN A 56 4.76 1.99 15.06
N TYR A 57 4.29 2.09 16.31
CA TYR A 57 2.93 2.50 16.65
C TYR A 57 2.61 3.90 16.11
N GLY A 58 1.41 4.05 15.55
CA GLY A 58 0.88 5.31 15.04
C GLY A 58 1.11 5.57 13.54
N TYR A 59 1.90 4.74 12.86
CA TYR A 59 1.93 4.72 11.39
C TYR A 59 0.82 3.84 10.83
N PHE A 60 0.28 4.24 9.68
CA PHE A 60 -0.72 3.47 8.95
C PHE A 60 -0.49 3.57 7.44
N ILE A 61 -1.00 2.60 6.70
CA ILE A 61 -0.95 2.60 5.23
C ILE A 61 -2.01 3.57 4.70
N ARG A 62 -1.57 4.63 4.04
CA ARG A 62 -2.42 5.60 3.35
C ARG A 62 -2.69 5.23 1.91
N GLY A 63 -1.76 4.51 1.29
CA GLY A 63 -1.86 4.12 -0.10
C GLY A 63 -0.74 3.19 -0.51
N ALA A 64 -0.83 2.71 -1.74
CA ALA A 64 0.13 1.80 -2.33
C ALA A 64 0.39 2.19 -3.78
N GLN A 65 1.57 1.84 -4.27
CA GLN A 65 2.01 1.99 -5.65
C GLN A 65 2.76 0.71 -6.03
N THR A 66 2.81 0.38 -7.31
CA THR A 66 3.60 -0.76 -7.80
C THR A 66 4.68 -0.32 -8.77
N THR A 67 5.76 -1.08 -8.82
CA THR A 67 6.75 -1.07 -9.90
C THR A 67 6.60 -2.38 -10.68
N PHE A 68 6.40 -2.33 -12.01
CA PHE A 68 6.22 -3.52 -12.83
C PHE A 68 7.47 -3.81 -13.68
N SER A 69 7.91 -5.07 -13.69
CA SER A 69 8.94 -5.56 -14.61
C SER A 69 8.31 -6.32 -15.76
N GLY A 70 8.40 -5.79 -16.98
CA GLY A 70 7.92 -6.47 -18.18
C GLY A 70 8.70 -7.74 -18.53
N VAL A 71 9.97 -7.81 -18.14
CA VAL A 71 10.84 -8.98 -18.37
C VAL A 71 10.50 -10.12 -17.41
N LEU A 72 10.37 -9.81 -16.12
CA LEU A 72 10.11 -10.82 -15.09
C LEU A 72 8.62 -11.13 -14.93
N ARG A 73 7.75 -10.27 -15.49
CA ARG A 73 6.28 -10.31 -15.40
C ARG A 73 5.78 -10.30 -13.96
N ASP A 74 6.39 -9.43 -13.15
CA ASP A 74 6.12 -9.36 -11.73
C ASP A 74 6.05 -7.91 -11.24
N ARG A 75 5.41 -7.69 -10.09
CA ARG A 75 5.23 -6.39 -9.46
C ARG A 75 5.79 -6.36 -8.05
N GLN A 76 6.58 -5.34 -7.79
CA GLN A 76 6.95 -4.96 -6.43
C GLN A 76 6.02 -3.86 -5.94
N TRP A 77 5.79 -3.80 -4.63
CA TRP A 77 4.92 -2.81 -4.00
C TRP A 77 5.72 -1.76 -3.25
N LYS A 78 5.23 -0.52 -3.28
CA LYS A 78 5.65 0.58 -2.40
C LYS A 78 4.44 1.07 -1.65
N TYR A 79 4.57 1.23 -0.34
CA TYR A 79 3.48 1.70 0.50
C TYR A 79 3.76 3.12 0.97
N ILE A 80 2.71 3.92 1.08
CA ILE A 80 2.77 5.25 1.65
C ILE A 80 2.32 5.12 3.10
N LEU A 81 3.26 5.27 4.02
CA LEU A 81 3.02 5.22 5.45
C LEU A 81 2.93 6.65 5.99
N CYS A 82 1.91 6.94 6.79
CA CYS A 82 1.73 8.26 7.40
C CYS A 82 1.38 8.10 8.87
N ARG A 83 1.52 9.20 9.63
CA ARG A 83 0.97 9.34 10.98
C ARG A 83 -0.33 10.12 10.93
N MET A 84 -1.19 9.94 11.93
CA MET A 84 -2.45 10.66 12.08
C MET A 84 -2.33 11.69 13.20
N THR A 85 -2.88 12.89 13.02
CA THR A 85 -2.98 13.85 14.14
C THR A 85 -3.84 13.30 15.26
N ASP A 86 -3.46 13.58 16.51
CA ASP A 86 -4.21 13.17 17.69
C ASP A 86 -5.36 14.14 18.05
N PHE A 87 -5.42 15.29 17.39
CA PHE A 87 -6.43 16.32 17.63
C PHE A 87 -7.67 16.10 16.74
N ASP A 88 -8.85 16.27 17.32
CA ASP A 88 -10.14 16.43 16.63
C ASP A 88 -10.43 17.91 16.34
#